data_AF-A0A819EV24-F1
#
_entry.id   AF-A0A819EV24-F1
#
_cell.length_a   1.000
_cell.length_b   1.000
_cell.length_c   1.000
_cell.angle_alpha   90.00
_cell.angle_beta   90.00
_cell.angle_gamma   90.00
#
_symmetry.space_group_name_H-M   'P 1'
#
loop_
_entity.id
_entity.type
_entity.pdbx_description
1 polymer ?
#
loop_
_entity_poly.entity_id
_entity_poly.type
_entity_poly.pdbx_seq_one_letter_code
_entity_poly.pdbx_strand_id
1 'polypeptide(L)'
;MRSKLVILFCFIAIIYPVTLLDPCCKGKLNTNEILHEEPRFINSIRNGKPFVVGQDYEKINIVHVYGGTPYDVGYAFSQLMSEDFKQLLVAKWIAEYGLPGTLDLNYDIARKYTPPWYNEELQDLAADPSCKGKLNTNEILHEQPRFISSLPNGKRFVVGQGYDKINIVHVYGGTPYDVGYAFSQLMSEDLKQLLVAKWIAEYGLPGALDLNYDIARKYTPPWYDEELQGLAAGSGVLYKDSRRLNLLPELINAA
;
A
#
# COMPACT_ATOMS: atom_id res chain seq x y z
N MET A 1 -6.10 58.10 27.62
CA MET A 1 -7.36 57.37 27.80
C MET A 1 -7.12 55.92 27.43
N ARG A 2 -7.13 55.00 28.41
CA ARG A 2 -6.89 53.56 28.21
C ARG A 2 -8.25 52.86 28.23
N SER A 3 -8.71 52.36 27.09
CA SER A 3 -9.91 51.52 27.01
C SER A 3 -9.51 50.05 27.18
N LYS A 4 -9.96 49.43 28.27
CA LYS A 4 -9.85 47.99 28.50
C LYS A 4 -11.03 47.32 27.81
N LEU A 5 -10.75 46.52 26.78
CA LEU A 5 -11.70 45.62 26.15
C LEU A 5 -11.79 44.34 27.00
N VAL A 6 -12.96 44.05 27.55
CA VAL A 6 -13.25 42.81 28.28
C VAL A 6 -13.99 41.89 27.31
N ILE A 7 -13.34 40.79 26.90
CA ILE A 7 -13.95 39.74 26.08
C ILE A 7 -14.41 38.64 27.04
N LEU A 8 -15.72 38.44 27.12
CA LEU A 8 -16.37 37.38 27.89
C LEU A 8 -16.46 36.13 27.00
N PHE A 9 -15.64 35.12 27.26
CA PHE A 9 -15.77 33.79 26.65
C PHE A 9 -16.84 32.99 27.40
N CYS A 10 -17.98 32.75 26.75
CA CYS A 10 -19.01 31.85 27.24
C CYS A 10 -18.74 30.45 26.65
N PHE A 11 -18.13 29.57 27.45
CA PHE A 11 -18.02 28.15 27.13
C PHE A 11 -19.35 27.46 27.44
N ILE A 12 -20.14 27.16 26.42
CA ILE A 12 -21.24 26.19 26.53
C ILE A 12 -20.64 24.82 26.21
N ALA A 13 -20.34 24.05 27.26
CA ALA A 13 -20.01 22.64 27.13
C ALA A 13 -21.30 21.84 26.87
N ILE A 14 -21.55 21.48 25.61
CA ILE A 14 -22.57 20.50 25.26
C ILE A 14 -21.93 19.11 25.37
N ILE A 15 -22.22 18.43 26.48
CA ILE A 15 -21.87 17.02 26.67
C ILE A 15 -22.90 16.19 25.91
N TYR A 16 -22.54 15.69 24.73
CA TYR A 16 -23.28 14.61 24.08
C TYR A 16 -22.76 13.26 24.61
N PRO A 17 -23.61 12.37 25.13
CA PRO A 17 -23.21 10.99 25.39
C PRO A 17 -23.04 10.27 24.04
N VAL A 18 -21.79 10.09 23.61
CA VAL A 18 -21.45 9.19 22.50
C VAL A 18 -21.68 7.76 22.98
N THR A 19 -22.88 7.25 22.77
CA THR A 19 -23.22 5.83 22.97
C THR A 19 -23.94 5.32 21.73
N LEU A 20 -23.20 5.13 20.65
CA LEU A 20 -23.66 4.37 19.49
C LEU A 20 -22.52 3.45 19.03
N LEU A 21 -22.30 2.38 19.79
CA LEU A 21 -21.58 1.19 19.31
C LEU A 21 -22.64 0.14 18.97
N ASP A 22 -22.62 -0.30 17.73
CA ASP A 22 -23.63 -1.18 17.15
C ASP A 22 -23.38 -2.65 17.54
N PRO A 23 -24.29 -3.34 18.26
CA PRO A 23 -24.02 -4.63 18.90
C PRO A 23 -23.88 -5.84 17.95
N CYS A 24 -24.00 -5.66 16.63
CA CYS A 24 -24.01 -6.78 15.68
C CYS A 24 -22.63 -7.11 15.08
N CYS A 25 -21.65 -6.23 15.23
CA CYS A 25 -20.25 -6.59 15.02
C CYS A 25 -19.59 -6.66 16.39
N LYS A 26 -19.76 -7.80 17.10
CA LYS A 26 -18.86 -8.17 18.20
C LYS A 26 -17.50 -8.59 17.65
N GLY A 27 -16.96 -7.86 16.67
CA GLY A 27 -15.53 -7.76 16.57
C GLY A 27 -15.12 -7.10 17.89
N LYS A 28 -14.70 -7.90 18.88
CA LYS A 28 -13.91 -7.34 19.97
C LYS A 28 -12.82 -6.55 19.26
N LEU A 29 -12.67 -5.27 19.62
CA LEU A 29 -11.46 -4.54 19.28
C LEU A 29 -10.32 -5.53 19.52
N ASN A 30 -9.43 -5.72 18.55
CA ASN A 30 -8.30 -6.61 18.77
C ASN A 30 -7.44 -5.94 19.85
N THR A 31 -7.79 -6.20 21.11
CA THR A 31 -7.09 -5.77 22.31
C THR A 31 -5.97 -6.75 22.63
N ASN A 32 -5.74 -7.75 21.77
CA ASN A 32 -4.55 -8.55 21.89
C ASN A 32 -3.39 -7.59 21.61
N GLU A 33 -2.61 -7.34 22.65
CA GLU A 33 -1.36 -6.62 22.52
C GLU A 33 -0.52 -7.36 21.47
N ILE A 34 -0.07 -6.63 20.45
CA ILE A 34 0.41 -7.25 19.21
C ILE A 34 1.51 -8.26 19.48
N LEU A 35 2.38 -8.03 20.49
CA LEU A 35 3.30 -8.98 21.11
C LEU A 35 3.79 -8.39 22.46
N HIS A 36 3.80 -9.18 23.54
CA HIS A 36 4.33 -8.75 24.85
C HIS A 36 5.79 -9.18 25.09
N GLU A 37 6.38 -9.94 24.17
CA GLU A 37 7.74 -10.45 24.37
C GLU A 37 8.76 -9.32 24.16
N GLU A 38 9.76 -9.25 25.04
CA GLU A 38 10.89 -8.35 24.81
C GLU A 38 11.70 -8.83 23.59
N PRO A 39 12.17 -7.91 22.73
CA PRO A 39 13.01 -8.26 21.59
C PRO A 39 14.25 -9.02 22.03
N ARG A 40 14.39 -10.26 21.55
CA ARG A 40 15.56 -11.10 21.81
C ARG A 40 16.63 -10.81 20.79
N PHE A 41 17.78 -10.33 21.26
CA PHE A 41 18.96 -10.12 20.42
C PHE A 41 19.45 -11.46 19.85
N ILE A 42 19.71 -11.51 18.55
CA ILE A 42 20.19 -12.73 17.88
C ILE A 42 21.71 -12.68 17.73
N ASN A 43 22.20 -11.70 16.98
CA ASN A 43 23.62 -11.48 16.71
C ASN A 43 23.84 -10.02 16.31
N SER A 44 25.07 -9.64 15.98
CA SER A 44 25.37 -8.32 15.42
C SER A 44 26.33 -8.43 14.24
N ILE A 45 26.13 -7.56 13.25
CA ILE A 45 27.07 -7.33 12.17
C ILE A 45 27.67 -5.93 12.31
N ARG A 46 28.62 -5.58 11.44
CA ARG A 46 29.00 -4.18 11.28
C ARG A 46 27.76 -3.40 10.89
N ASN A 47 27.49 -2.30 11.57
CA ASN A 47 26.40 -1.38 11.24
C ASN A 47 24.96 -1.93 11.45
N GLY A 48 24.78 -3.04 12.19
CA GLY A 48 23.43 -3.55 12.46
C GLY A 48 23.29 -4.61 13.56
N LYS A 49 22.10 -4.65 14.17
CA LYS A 49 21.68 -5.58 15.23
C LYS A 49 20.26 -6.10 14.98
N PRO A 50 20.06 -7.38 14.63
CA PRO A 50 18.76 -8.01 14.56
C PRO A 50 18.26 -8.47 15.93
N PHE A 51 16.95 -8.38 16.09
CA PHE A 51 16.18 -8.87 17.21
C PHE A 51 15.00 -9.67 16.67
N VAL A 52 14.52 -10.63 17.46
CA VAL A 52 13.28 -11.36 17.19
C VAL A 52 12.33 -11.21 18.36
N VAL A 53 11.08 -10.95 18.04
CA VAL A 53 9.96 -11.00 18.99
C VAL A 53 9.04 -12.14 18.56
N GLY A 54 8.51 -12.92 19.50
CA GLY A 54 7.61 -14.04 19.21
C GLY A 54 8.32 -15.39 19.02
N GLN A 55 7.51 -16.42 18.75
CA GLN A 55 7.94 -17.80 18.53
C GLN A 55 7.26 -18.38 17.28
N ASP A 56 7.91 -19.39 16.68
CA ASP A 56 7.42 -20.14 15.51
C ASP A 56 6.96 -19.26 14.34
N TYR A 57 5.66 -19.32 14.01
CA TYR A 57 5.04 -18.65 12.88
C TYR A 57 4.66 -17.18 13.18
N GLU A 58 4.71 -16.77 14.44
CA GLU A 58 4.41 -15.40 14.89
C GLU A 58 5.69 -14.57 15.14
N LYS A 59 6.84 -15.06 14.64
CA LYS A 59 8.10 -14.35 14.76
C LYS A 59 8.09 -13.05 13.94
N ILE A 60 8.48 -11.94 14.57
CA ILE A 60 8.75 -10.66 13.91
C ILE A 60 10.24 -10.38 14.00
N ASN A 61 10.88 -10.25 12.84
CA ASN A 61 12.26 -9.81 12.73
C ASN A 61 12.30 -8.28 12.85
N ILE A 62 13.00 -7.76 13.87
CA ILE A 62 13.25 -6.34 14.06
C ILE A 62 14.73 -6.09 13.80
N VAL A 63 15.06 -5.15 12.92
CA VAL A 63 16.45 -4.81 12.61
C VAL A 63 16.74 -3.37 12.99
N HIS A 64 17.79 -3.18 13.80
CA HIS A 64 18.33 -1.86 14.07
C HIS A 64 19.63 -1.69 13.27
N VAL A 65 19.60 -0.80 12.29
CA VAL A 65 20.73 -0.51 11.39
C VAL A 65 21.21 0.92 11.59
N TYR A 66 22.52 1.14 11.41
CA TYR A 66 23.16 2.43 11.63
C TYR A 66 24.42 2.56 10.77
N GLY A 67 24.74 3.75 10.26
CA GLY A 67 25.89 3.95 9.39
C GLY A 67 26.23 5.41 9.18
N GLY A 68 27.42 5.68 8.64
CA GLY A 68 27.83 7.04 8.28
C GLY A 68 27.23 7.52 6.96
N THR A 69 26.74 6.58 6.14
CA THR A 69 26.16 6.84 4.82
C THR A 69 24.87 6.03 4.62
N PRO A 70 23.97 6.47 3.72
CA PRO A 70 22.80 5.68 3.31
C PRO A 70 23.18 4.29 2.77
N TYR A 71 24.29 4.20 2.03
CA TYR A 71 24.85 2.93 1.56
C TYR A 71 25.16 1.98 2.73
N ASP A 72 25.82 2.46 3.79
CA ASP A 72 26.14 1.63 4.96
C ASP A 72 24.89 1.07 5.65
N VAL A 73 23.84 1.88 5.75
CA VAL A 73 22.56 1.49 6.35
C VAL A 73 21.87 0.43 5.50
N GLY A 74 21.76 0.66 4.18
CA GLY A 74 21.18 -0.30 3.24
C GLY A 74 21.96 -1.61 3.19
N TYR A 75 23.29 -1.55 3.22
CA TYR A 75 24.15 -2.73 3.25
C TYR A 75 23.94 -3.56 4.52
N ALA A 76 23.93 -2.93 5.69
CA ALA A 76 23.67 -3.64 6.94
C ALA A 76 22.26 -4.25 6.97
N PHE A 77 21.23 -3.50 6.55
CA PHE A 77 19.85 -3.98 6.52
C PHE A 77 19.71 -5.23 5.64
N SER A 78 20.24 -5.17 4.42
CA SER A 78 20.14 -6.27 3.47
C SER A 78 20.93 -7.50 3.89
N GLN A 79 22.06 -7.37 4.58
CA GLN A 79 22.75 -8.52 5.16
C GLN A 79 21.89 -9.22 6.21
N LEU A 80 21.24 -8.45 7.09
CA LEU A 80 20.38 -8.98 8.16
C LEU A 80 19.10 -9.62 7.63
N MET A 81 18.54 -9.07 6.54
CA MET A 81 17.28 -9.53 5.93
C MET A 81 17.51 -10.38 4.68
N SER A 82 18.74 -10.83 4.42
CA SER A 82 19.11 -11.44 3.14
C SER A 82 18.28 -12.67 2.78
N GLU A 83 17.98 -13.53 3.75
CA GLU A 83 17.12 -14.70 3.54
C GLU A 83 15.65 -14.33 3.27
N ASP A 84 15.11 -13.33 3.99
CA ASP A 84 13.74 -12.85 3.77
C ASP A 84 13.61 -12.20 2.38
N PHE A 85 14.61 -11.43 1.95
CA PHE A 85 14.64 -10.86 0.59
C PHE A 85 14.70 -11.93 -0.50
N LYS A 86 15.52 -12.98 -0.31
CA LYS A 86 15.58 -14.09 -1.26
C LYS A 86 14.22 -14.79 -1.38
N GLN A 87 13.52 -14.99 -0.27
CA GLN A 87 12.18 -15.60 -0.28
C GLN A 87 11.18 -14.73 -1.05
N LEU A 88 11.18 -13.42 -0.84
CA LEU A 88 10.32 -12.49 -1.59
C LEU A 88 10.63 -12.50 -3.10
N LEU A 89 11.91 -12.55 -3.47
CA LEU A 89 12.31 -12.61 -4.88
C LEU A 89 11.94 -13.94 -5.54
N VAL A 90 12.07 -15.06 -4.82
CA VAL A 90 11.64 -16.37 -5.31
C VAL A 90 10.12 -16.39 -5.50
N ALA A 91 9.35 -15.88 -4.54
CA ALA A 91 7.90 -15.77 -4.65
C ALA A 91 7.49 -14.91 -5.85
N LYS A 92 8.16 -13.76 -6.04
CA LYS A 92 7.96 -12.89 -7.20
C LYS A 92 8.29 -13.60 -8.52
N TRP A 93 9.43 -14.27 -8.59
CA TRP A 93 9.86 -14.97 -9.81
C TRP A 93 8.89 -16.09 -10.20
N ILE A 94 8.39 -16.83 -9.20
CA ILE A 94 7.34 -17.85 -9.38
C ILE A 94 6.04 -17.21 -9.90
N ALA A 95 5.64 -16.06 -9.35
CA ALA A 95 4.42 -15.36 -9.76
C ALA A 95 4.52 -14.76 -11.18
N GLU A 96 5.66 -14.17 -11.54
CA GLU A 96 5.86 -13.48 -12.83
C GLU A 96 6.15 -14.44 -13.98
N TYR A 97 6.96 -15.47 -13.75
CA TYR A 97 7.48 -16.32 -14.82
C TYR A 97 6.88 -17.72 -14.84
N GLY A 98 5.95 -18.01 -13.91
CA GLY A 98 5.16 -19.23 -13.84
C GLY A 98 5.90 -20.44 -14.40
N LEU A 99 6.70 -21.11 -13.56
CA LEU A 99 7.44 -22.32 -13.97
C LEU A 99 6.54 -23.19 -14.87
N PRO A 100 6.89 -23.36 -16.17
CA PRO A 100 6.01 -24.07 -17.10
C PRO A 100 5.89 -25.52 -16.61
N GLY A 101 4.71 -25.87 -16.10
CA GLY A 101 4.40 -27.18 -15.53
C GLY A 101 4.15 -27.26 -14.02
N THR A 102 4.08 -26.15 -13.27
CA THR A 102 3.98 -26.19 -11.79
C THR A 102 2.73 -25.54 -11.19
N LEU A 103 1.61 -25.45 -11.92
CA LEU A 103 0.35 -24.98 -11.32
C LEU A 103 -0.02 -25.82 -10.07
N ASP A 104 0.27 -27.12 -10.10
CA ASP A 104 0.09 -28.02 -8.94
C ASP A 104 1.15 -27.81 -7.84
N LEU A 105 2.42 -27.54 -8.20
CA LEU A 105 3.47 -27.32 -7.20
C LEU A 105 3.29 -26.00 -6.44
N ASN A 106 2.79 -24.96 -7.12
CA ASN A 106 2.47 -23.67 -6.51
C ASN A 106 1.26 -23.77 -5.57
N TYR A 107 0.29 -24.63 -5.89
CA TYR A 107 -0.82 -24.94 -4.98
C TYR A 107 -0.33 -25.70 -3.74
N ASP A 108 0.56 -26.68 -3.89
CA ASP A 108 1.09 -27.45 -2.75
C ASP A 108 2.06 -26.65 -1.88
N ILE A 109 2.87 -25.77 -2.47
CA ILE A 109 3.71 -24.81 -1.74
C ILE A 109 2.83 -23.80 -1.03
N ALA A 110 1.87 -23.18 -1.72
CA ALA A 110 0.91 -22.28 -1.09
C ALA A 110 0.22 -22.98 0.09
N ARG A 111 -0.27 -24.21 -0.08
CA ARG A 111 -0.89 -25.01 0.98
C ARG A 111 0.06 -25.39 2.13
N LYS A 112 1.34 -25.65 1.84
CA LYS A 112 2.36 -25.97 2.85
C LYS A 112 2.73 -24.77 3.72
N TYR A 113 2.69 -23.57 3.15
CA TYR A 113 3.06 -22.33 3.84
C TYR A 113 1.85 -21.48 4.26
N THR A 114 0.64 -21.82 3.79
CA THR A 114 -0.62 -21.28 4.31
C THR A 114 -0.87 -21.93 5.66
N PRO A 115 -0.87 -21.15 6.75
CA PRO A 115 -1.08 -21.70 8.07
C PRO A 115 -2.44 -22.42 8.14
N PRO A 116 -2.56 -23.55 8.86
CA PRO A 116 -3.81 -24.31 8.94
C PRO A 116 -5.03 -23.45 9.34
N TRP A 117 -4.81 -22.44 10.20
CA TRP A 117 -5.85 -21.53 10.67
C TRP A 117 -6.43 -20.62 9.57
N TYR A 118 -5.71 -20.35 8.49
CA TYR A 118 -6.15 -19.43 7.43
C TYR A 118 -7.38 -19.95 6.65
N ASN A 119 -7.46 -21.27 6.45
CA ASN A 119 -8.60 -21.88 5.76
C ASN A 119 -9.80 -22.11 6.69
N GLU A 120 -9.56 -22.31 7.99
CA GLU A 120 -10.62 -22.43 8.99
C GLU A 120 -11.27 -21.06 9.28
N GLU A 121 -10.47 -19.99 9.35
CA GLU A 121 -10.96 -18.63 9.59
C GLU A 121 -11.76 -18.05 8.41
N LEU A 122 -11.38 -18.38 7.16
CA LEU A 122 -12.15 -17.98 5.97
C LEU A 122 -13.49 -18.72 5.83
N GLN A 123 -13.59 -19.96 6.33
CA GLN A 123 -14.85 -20.70 6.35
C GLN A 123 -15.78 -20.24 7.48
N ASP A 124 -15.23 -19.84 8.63
CA ASP A 124 -16.02 -19.25 9.73
C ASP A 124 -16.51 -17.83 9.44
N LEU A 125 -15.74 -17.01 8.70
CA LEU A 125 -16.15 -15.65 8.30
C LEU A 125 -17.29 -15.64 7.27
N ALA A 126 -17.44 -16.70 6.49
CA ALA A 126 -18.47 -16.78 5.44
C ALA A 126 -19.77 -17.46 5.88
N ALA A 127 -19.78 -18.14 7.05
CA ALA A 127 -20.83 -19.09 7.40
C ALA A 127 -21.53 -18.84 8.75
N ASP A 128 -21.38 -17.68 9.39
CA ASP A 128 -22.20 -17.34 10.55
C ASP A 128 -23.53 -16.66 10.13
N PRO A 129 -24.67 -17.40 10.03
CA PRO A 129 -25.98 -16.82 9.73
C PRO A 129 -26.48 -15.86 10.82
N SER A 130 -25.81 -15.81 11.98
CA SER A 130 -26.09 -14.84 13.05
C SER A 130 -25.43 -13.48 12.80
N CYS A 131 -24.45 -13.42 11.89
CA CYS A 131 -23.77 -12.19 11.50
C CYS A 131 -24.66 -11.36 10.55
N LYS A 132 -25.72 -10.78 11.12
CA LYS A 132 -26.47 -9.68 10.50
C LYS A 132 -25.66 -8.39 10.68
N GLY A 133 -24.49 -8.32 10.05
CA GLY A 133 -23.72 -7.09 9.98
C GLY A 133 -24.67 -5.98 9.55
N LYS A 134 -24.82 -4.95 10.38
CA LYS A 134 -25.64 -3.81 9.97
C LYS A 134 -24.95 -3.18 8.78
N LEU A 135 -25.74 -2.90 7.76
CA LEU A 135 -25.26 -2.19 6.58
C LEU A 135 -24.47 -0.97 7.07
N ASN A 136 -23.24 -0.80 6.59
CA ASN A 136 -22.49 0.41 6.87
C ASN A 136 -23.27 1.58 6.25
N THR A 137 -24.05 2.27 7.06
CA THR A 137 -24.82 3.45 6.63
C THR A 137 -23.99 4.73 6.75
N ASN A 138 -22.71 4.63 7.11
CA ASN A 138 -21.83 5.78 7.06
C ASN A 138 -21.71 6.22 5.59
N GLU A 139 -22.07 7.47 5.36
CA GLU A 139 -21.91 8.09 4.07
C GLU A 139 -20.42 8.10 3.72
N ILE A 140 -20.05 7.56 2.55
CA ILE A 140 -18.65 7.33 2.18
C ILE A 140 -17.86 8.65 2.15
N LEU A 141 -18.49 9.74 1.72
CA LEU A 141 -17.92 11.08 1.67
C LEU A 141 -19.02 12.13 1.92
N HIS A 142 -18.79 13.04 2.87
CA HIS A 142 -19.70 14.17 3.17
C HIS A 142 -19.43 15.42 2.29
N GLU A 143 -18.32 15.43 1.56
CA GLU A 143 -17.95 16.58 0.74
C GLU A 143 -18.83 16.68 -0.50
N GLN A 144 -19.33 17.88 -0.78
CA GLN A 144 -20.08 18.14 -2.01
C GLN A 144 -19.14 18.07 -3.23
N PRO A 145 -19.56 17.42 -4.34
CA PRO A 145 -18.77 17.38 -5.56
C PRO A 145 -18.40 18.77 -6.05
N ARG A 146 -17.10 19.00 -6.19
CA ARG A 146 -16.55 20.22 -6.78
C ARG A 146 -16.43 20.04 -8.28
N PHE A 147 -17.06 20.94 -9.02
CA PHE A 147 -16.94 20.98 -10.48
C PHE A 147 -15.50 21.24 -10.92
N ILE A 148 -15.03 20.46 -11.89
CA ILE A 148 -13.69 20.59 -12.48
C ILE A 148 -13.78 21.06 -13.93
N SER A 149 -14.56 20.37 -14.77
CA SER A 149 -14.65 20.65 -16.20
C SER A 149 -15.95 20.15 -16.83
N SER A 150 -16.30 20.69 -17.99
CA SER A 150 -17.47 20.29 -18.77
C SER A 150 -17.13 20.25 -20.26
N LEU A 151 -17.79 19.33 -20.94
CA LEU A 151 -17.86 19.21 -22.40
C LEU A 151 -19.34 19.24 -22.81
N PRO A 152 -19.67 19.36 -24.11
CA PRO A 152 -21.05 19.25 -24.58
C PRO A 152 -21.76 17.97 -24.10
N ASN A 153 -21.01 16.88 -23.95
CA ASN A 153 -21.49 15.53 -23.66
C ASN A 153 -21.07 15.00 -22.27
N GLY A 154 -20.68 15.87 -21.34
CA GLY A 154 -20.39 15.43 -19.98
C GLY A 154 -19.80 16.48 -19.05
N LYS A 155 -19.74 16.14 -17.77
CA LYS A 155 -19.20 16.96 -16.68
C LYS A 155 -18.32 16.11 -15.77
N ARG A 156 -17.22 16.69 -15.32
CA ARG A 156 -16.34 16.10 -14.31
C ARG A 156 -16.40 16.90 -13.03
N PHE A 157 -16.52 16.16 -11.94
CA PHE A 157 -16.45 16.65 -10.58
C PHE A 157 -15.37 15.88 -9.82
N VAL A 158 -14.95 16.43 -8.70
CA VAL A 158 -14.07 15.77 -7.75
C VAL A 158 -14.67 15.87 -6.35
N VAL A 159 -14.55 14.81 -5.58
CA VAL A 159 -14.88 14.78 -4.15
C VAL A 159 -13.64 14.36 -3.38
N GLY A 160 -13.41 14.91 -2.19
CA GLY A 160 -12.25 14.59 -1.36
C GLY A 160 -10.98 15.32 -1.80
N GLN A 161 -9.88 15.03 -1.09
CA GLN A 161 -8.59 15.71 -1.23
C GLN A 161 -7.43 14.72 -1.05
N GLY A 162 -6.24 15.07 -1.58
CA GLY A 162 -5.05 14.23 -1.45
C GLY A 162 -5.23 12.84 -2.06
N TYR A 163 -5.01 11.81 -1.23
CA TYR A 163 -5.14 10.40 -1.62
C TYR A 163 -6.60 9.92 -1.67
N ASP A 164 -7.53 10.58 -0.96
CA ASP A 164 -8.96 10.23 -0.93
C ASP A 164 -9.77 10.95 -2.03
N LYS A 165 -9.08 11.41 -3.06
CA LYS A 165 -9.67 12.20 -4.15
C LYS A 165 -10.36 11.27 -5.16
N ILE A 166 -11.68 11.37 -5.27
CA ILE A 166 -12.50 10.59 -6.20
C ILE A 166 -13.00 11.47 -7.36
N ASN A 167 -12.74 11.03 -8.59
CA ASN A 167 -13.29 11.66 -9.79
C ASN A 167 -14.70 11.13 -10.07
N ILE A 168 -15.68 12.03 -10.14
CA ILE A 168 -17.06 11.70 -10.54
C ILE A 168 -17.28 12.26 -11.94
N VAL A 169 -17.55 11.38 -12.90
CA VAL A 169 -17.74 11.76 -14.30
C VAL A 169 -19.15 11.39 -14.73
N HIS A 170 -19.94 12.40 -15.09
CA HIS A 170 -21.25 12.21 -15.70
C HIS A 170 -21.12 12.46 -17.20
N VAL A 171 -21.29 11.41 -18.00
CA VAL A 171 -21.21 11.46 -19.47
C VAL A 171 -22.53 11.00 -20.07
N TYR A 172 -22.88 11.58 -21.21
CA TYR A 172 -24.10 11.28 -21.95
C TYR A 172 -23.88 11.46 -23.44
N GLY A 173 -24.67 10.79 -24.27
CA GLY A 173 -24.54 10.86 -25.72
C GLY A 173 -25.60 10.04 -26.44
N GLY A 174 -25.73 10.24 -27.75
CA GLY A 174 -26.68 9.48 -28.57
C GLY A 174 -26.19 8.06 -28.88
N THR A 175 -24.88 7.84 -28.79
CA THR A 175 -24.24 6.55 -29.05
C THR A 175 -23.25 6.17 -27.94
N PRO A 176 -22.90 4.88 -27.80
CA PRO A 176 -21.82 4.45 -26.91
C PRO A 176 -20.47 5.12 -27.22
N TYR A 177 -20.21 5.44 -28.49
CA TYR A 177 -19.01 6.16 -28.91
C TYR A 177 -18.93 7.56 -28.28
N ASP A 178 -20.02 8.31 -28.30
CA ASP A 178 -20.08 9.67 -27.74
C ASP A 178 -19.78 9.68 -26.23
N VAL A 179 -20.31 8.68 -25.51
CA VAL A 179 -20.09 8.49 -24.07
C VAL A 179 -18.61 8.18 -23.78
N GLY A 180 -18.02 7.24 -24.53
CA GLY A 180 -16.61 6.87 -24.38
C GLY A 180 -15.66 8.02 -24.73
N TYR A 181 -15.94 8.74 -25.81
CA TYR A 181 -15.15 9.90 -26.23
C TYR A 181 -15.19 11.01 -25.18
N ALA A 182 -16.37 11.39 -24.70
CA ALA A 182 -16.52 12.41 -23.66
C ALA A 182 -15.83 12.02 -22.35
N PHE A 183 -15.94 10.75 -21.93
CA PHE A 183 -15.24 10.23 -20.74
C PHE A 183 -13.73 10.38 -20.88
N SER A 184 -13.17 9.93 -22.01
CA SER A 184 -11.73 9.98 -22.26
C SER A 184 -11.17 11.41 -22.26
N GLN A 185 -11.92 12.37 -22.80
CA GLN A 185 -11.50 13.78 -22.80
C GLN A 185 -11.53 14.37 -21.38
N LEU A 186 -12.58 14.08 -20.60
CA LEU A 186 -12.73 14.56 -19.22
C LEU A 186 -11.68 13.96 -18.26
N MET A 187 -11.27 12.71 -18.51
CA MET A 187 -10.29 11.98 -17.69
C MET A 187 -8.89 11.97 -18.30
N SER A 188 -8.62 12.71 -19.37
CA SER A 188 -7.38 12.59 -20.16
C SER A 188 -6.10 12.75 -19.34
N GLU A 189 -6.06 13.66 -18.36
CA GLU A 189 -4.88 13.82 -17.49
C GLU A 189 -4.69 12.65 -16.52
N ASP A 190 -5.76 12.06 -15.99
CA ASP A 190 -5.67 10.89 -15.10
C ASP A 190 -5.40 9.61 -15.92
N LEU A 191 -5.97 9.49 -17.13
CA LEU A 191 -5.70 8.37 -18.04
C LEU A 191 -4.26 8.38 -18.55
N LYS A 192 -3.59 9.54 -18.62
CA LYS A 192 -2.13 9.59 -18.87
C LYS A 192 -1.34 8.95 -17.73
N GLN A 193 -1.87 8.87 -16.52
CA GLN A 193 -1.22 8.14 -15.42
C GLN A 193 -1.31 6.62 -15.66
N LEU A 194 -2.36 6.16 -16.35
CA LEU A 194 -2.47 4.78 -16.84
C LEU A 194 -1.50 4.43 -17.98
N LEU A 195 -0.62 5.35 -18.41
CA LEU A 195 0.49 5.03 -19.33
C LEU A 195 1.38 3.90 -18.78
N VAL A 196 1.37 3.69 -17.47
CA VAL A 196 1.98 2.54 -16.81
C VAL A 196 1.44 1.22 -17.37
N ALA A 197 0.13 1.07 -17.53
CA ALA A 197 -0.47 -0.13 -18.11
C ALA A 197 -0.06 -0.33 -19.58
N LYS A 198 0.05 0.77 -20.34
CA LYS A 198 0.58 0.74 -21.71
C LYS A 198 2.03 0.26 -21.73
N TRP A 199 2.89 0.77 -20.85
CA TRP A 199 4.29 0.35 -20.79
C TRP A 199 4.45 -1.10 -20.36
N ILE A 200 3.60 -1.59 -19.45
CA ILE A 200 3.58 -3.01 -19.08
C ILE A 200 3.20 -3.87 -20.30
N ALA A 201 2.18 -3.47 -21.06
CA ALA A 201 1.77 -4.20 -22.26
C ALA A 201 2.82 -4.19 -23.39
N GLU A 202 3.56 -3.07 -23.54
CA GLU A 202 4.50 -2.86 -24.64
C GLU A 202 5.91 -3.40 -24.34
N TYR A 203 6.40 -3.25 -23.11
CA TYR A 203 7.77 -3.56 -22.70
C TYR A 203 7.88 -4.65 -21.63
N GLY A 204 6.74 -5.16 -21.15
CA GLY A 204 6.67 -6.00 -19.97
C GLY A 204 6.88 -5.21 -18.67
N LEU A 205 6.53 -5.84 -17.55
CA LEU A 205 6.69 -5.28 -16.21
C LEU A 205 8.12 -4.78 -15.91
N PRO A 206 9.21 -5.52 -16.25
CA PRO A 206 10.57 -5.04 -16.01
C PRO A 206 10.93 -3.78 -16.81
N GLY A 207 10.42 -3.65 -18.05
CA GLY A 207 10.63 -2.48 -18.89
C GLY A 207 9.86 -1.26 -18.40
N ALA A 208 8.61 -1.45 -17.97
CA ALA A 208 7.79 -0.41 -17.37
C ALA A 208 8.42 0.16 -16.08
N LEU A 209 8.94 -0.70 -15.20
CA LEU A 209 9.62 -0.28 -13.98
C LEU A 209 10.94 0.46 -14.26
N ASP A 210 11.68 0.03 -15.28
CA ASP A 210 12.91 0.73 -15.70
C ASP A 210 12.61 2.13 -16.23
N LEU A 211 11.57 2.27 -17.07
CA LEU A 211 11.15 3.57 -17.60
C LEU A 211 10.59 4.48 -16.50
N ASN A 212 9.81 3.92 -15.57
CA ASN A 212 9.31 4.66 -14.41
C ASN A 212 10.47 5.23 -13.58
N TYR A 213 11.50 4.42 -13.32
CA TYR A 213 12.70 4.89 -12.65
C TYR A 213 13.39 6.02 -13.41
N ASP A 214 13.63 5.87 -14.72
CA ASP A 214 14.35 6.88 -15.50
C ASP A 214 13.62 8.24 -15.50
N ILE A 215 12.28 8.22 -15.46
CA ILE A 215 11.45 9.42 -15.34
C ILE A 215 11.50 9.99 -13.92
N ALA A 216 11.42 9.15 -12.89
CA ALA A 216 11.40 9.57 -11.49
C ALA A 216 12.77 10.07 -11.01
N ARG A 217 13.87 9.52 -11.54
CA ARG A 217 15.24 9.76 -11.07
C ARG A 217 15.65 11.23 -11.00
N LYS A 218 15.14 12.08 -11.91
CA LYS A 218 15.41 13.54 -11.86
C LYS A 218 14.84 14.24 -10.63
N TYR A 219 13.87 13.62 -9.96
CA TYR A 219 13.22 14.10 -8.75
C TYR A 219 13.64 13.31 -7.50
N THR A 220 14.21 12.11 -7.69
CA THR A 220 14.74 11.28 -6.61
C THR A 220 16.11 11.79 -6.16
N PRO A 221 16.30 12.11 -4.88
CA PRO A 221 17.61 12.50 -4.37
C PRO A 221 18.68 11.41 -4.56
N PRO A 222 19.96 11.76 -4.79
CA PRO A 222 21.02 10.77 -5.04
C PRO A 222 21.21 9.72 -3.93
N TRP A 223 20.91 10.08 -2.67
CA TRP A 223 21.08 9.19 -1.53
C TRP A 223 20.16 7.95 -1.59
N TYR A 224 19.03 8.01 -2.30
CA TYR A 224 18.16 6.84 -2.51
C TYR A 224 18.84 5.79 -3.39
N ASP A 225 19.58 6.21 -4.42
CA ASP A 225 20.34 5.30 -5.28
C ASP A 225 21.46 4.63 -4.48
N GLU A 226 22.13 5.39 -3.60
CA GLU A 226 23.17 4.86 -2.69
C GLU A 226 22.62 3.83 -1.71
N GLU A 227 21.44 4.09 -1.12
CA GLU A 227 20.75 3.15 -0.24
C GLU A 227 20.38 1.85 -0.96
N LEU A 228 19.78 1.96 -2.16
CA LEU A 228 19.42 0.79 -2.99
C LEU A 228 20.66 0.00 -3.45
N GLN A 229 21.78 0.67 -3.71
CA GLN A 229 23.08 0.03 -3.99
C GLN A 229 23.60 -0.72 -2.77
N GLY A 230 23.51 -0.14 -1.57
CA GLY A 230 23.86 -0.80 -0.32
C GLY A 230 23.02 -2.06 -0.12
N LEU A 231 21.69 -1.93 -0.27
CA LEU A 231 20.74 -3.05 -0.19
C LEU A 231 21.09 -4.18 -1.18
N ALA A 232 21.44 -3.82 -2.41
CA ALA A 232 21.83 -4.78 -3.44
C ALA A 232 23.13 -5.51 -3.08
N ALA A 233 24.15 -4.75 -2.67
CA ALA A 233 25.45 -5.29 -2.31
C ALA A 233 25.40 -6.22 -1.09
N GLY A 234 24.61 -5.89 -0.06
CA GLY A 234 24.53 -6.70 1.16
C GLY A 234 23.67 -7.96 1.01
N SER A 235 22.64 -7.94 0.16
CA SER A 235 21.81 -9.13 -0.12
C SER A 235 22.35 -10.02 -1.24
N GLY A 236 23.25 -9.49 -2.09
CA GLY A 236 23.77 -10.18 -3.28
C GLY A 236 22.83 -10.15 -4.48
N VAL A 237 21.77 -9.34 -4.45
CA VAL A 237 20.84 -9.17 -5.57
C VAL A 237 21.36 -8.10 -6.54
N LEU A 238 20.93 -8.13 -7.79
CA LEU A 238 21.30 -7.09 -8.75
C LEU A 238 20.68 -5.75 -8.33
N TYR A 239 21.47 -4.67 -8.37
CA TYR A 239 21.00 -3.31 -8.08
C TYR A 239 19.73 -2.95 -8.86
N LYS A 240 19.68 -3.37 -10.13
CA LYS A 240 18.52 -3.17 -11.00
C LYS A 240 17.24 -3.81 -10.46
N ASP A 241 17.34 -4.98 -9.84
CA ASP A 241 16.19 -5.72 -9.32
C ASP A 241 15.74 -5.16 -7.96
N SER A 242 16.68 -4.72 -7.11
CA SER A 242 16.37 -3.97 -5.88
C SER A 242 15.54 -2.71 -6.18
N ARG A 243 15.98 -1.95 -7.19
CA ARG A 243 15.27 -0.76 -7.68
C ARG A 243 13.87 -1.07 -8.20
N ARG A 244 13.73 -2.12 -9.02
CA ARG A 244 12.43 -2.55 -9.56
C ARG A 244 11.47 -2.98 -8.45
N LEU A 245 11.96 -3.71 -7.45
CA LEU A 245 11.17 -4.11 -6.29
C LEU A 245 10.64 -2.89 -5.52
N ASN A 246 11.49 -1.87 -5.30
CA ASN A 246 11.11 -0.64 -4.61
C ASN A 246 10.07 0.21 -5.38
N LEU A 247 10.01 0.07 -6.70
CA LEU A 247 9.06 0.79 -7.58
C LEU A 247 7.75 0.04 -7.83
N LEU A 248 7.60 -1.20 -7.35
CA LEU A 248 6.35 -1.94 -7.51
C LEU A 248 5.14 -1.23 -6.89
N PRO A 249 5.21 -0.66 -5.67
CA PRO A 249 4.08 0.08 -5.10
C PRO A 249 3.66 1.28 -5.95
N GLU A 250 4.62 2.00 -6.55
CA GLU A 250 4.33 3.12 -7.47
C GLU A 250 3.59 2.66 -8.73
N LEU A 251 3.90 1.46 -9.20
CA LEU A 251 3.24 0.87 -10.36
C LEU A 251 1.80 0.43 -10.04
N ILE A 252 1.56 -0.12 -8.84
CA ILE A 252 0.25 -0.58 -8.38
C ILE A 252 -0.65 0.60 -8.04
N ASN A 253 -0.12 1.66 -7.41
CA ASN A 253 -0.88 2.88 -7.14
C ASN A 253 -1.26 3.65 -8.42
N ALA A 254 -0.54 3.43 -9.52
CA ALA A 254 -0.84 4.03 -10.82
C ALA A 254 -1.87 3.24 -11.65
N ALA A 255 -2.27 2.04 -11.21
CA ALA A 255 -3.22 1.16 -11.90
C ALA A 255 -4.61 1.21 -11.23
#